data_AF-A0A7J5WQ27-F1
#
_entry.id   AF-A0A7J5WQ27-F1
#
_cell.length_a   1.000
_cell.length_b   1.000
_cell.length_c   1.000
_cell.angle_alpha   90.00
_cell.angle_beta   90.00
_cell.angle_gamma   90.00
#
_symmetry.space_group_name_H-M   'P 1'
#
loop_
_entity.id
_entity.type
_entity.pdbx_description
1 polymer ?
#
loop_
_entity_poly.entity_id
_entity_poly.type
_entity_poly.pdbx_seq_one_letter_code
_entity_poly.pdbx_strand_id
1 'polypeptide(L)' 'MKYWLTILSCAVLFFVACNNSSNEYIAAENGLDAGREFIASSNQGDFSKAGFYMIQDPSNIGLLADAEKNYRALHPSI' A
#
# COMPACT_ATOMS: atom_id res chain seq x y z
N MET A 1 -24.24 -35.98 1.54
CA MET A 1 -25.04 -34.79 1.16
C MET A 1 -25.06 -33.68 2.22
N LYS A 2 -25.01 -33.97 3.53
CA LYS A 2 -25.20 -32.96 4.60
C LYS A 2 -23.99 -32.04 4.86
N TYR A 3 -22.77 -32.53 4.64
CA TYR A 3 -21.52 -31.79 4.89
C TYR A 3 -21.10 -30.85 3.75
N TRP A 4 -21.72 -30.99 2.57
CA TRP A 4 -21.39 -30.18 1.40
C TRP A 4 -21.83 -28.72 1.60
N LEU A 5 -22.97 -28.51 2.26
CA LEU A 5 -23.43 -27.17 2.64
C LEU A 5 -22.47 -26.52 3.66
N THR A 6 -21.91 -27.32 4.57
CA THR A 6 -20.99 -26.85 5.62
C THR A 6 -19.62 -26.50 5.03
N ILE A 7 -19.11 -27.30 4.09
CA ILE A 7 -17.85 -27.04 3.38
C ILE A 7 -17.97 -25.79 2.51
N LEU A 8 -19.09 -25.63 1.79
CA LEU A 8 -19.35 -24.44 0.97
C LEU A 8 -19.45 -23.16 1.83
N SER A 9 -20.08 -23.24 3.01
CA SER A 9 -20.17 -22.11 3.95
C SER A 9 -18.81 -21.70 4.51
N CYS A 10 -17.92 -22.66 4.82
CA CYS A 10 -16.57 -22.34 5.28
C CYS A 10 -15.72 -21.70 4.17
N ALA A 11 -15.85 -22.16 2.93
CA ALA A 11 -15.10 -21.62 1.80
C ALA A 11 -15.43 -20.12 1.56
N VAL A 12 -16.69 -19.72 1.70
CA VAL A 12 -17.11 -18.32 1.53
C VAL A 12 -16.50 -17.40 2.59
N LEU A 13 -16.35 -17.86 3.84
CA LEU A 13 -15.73 -17.06 4.91
C LEU A 13 -14.22 -16.84 4.71
N PHE A 14 -13.53 -17.78 4.06
CA PHE A 14 -12.10 -17.60 3.71
C PHE A 14 -11.89 -16.54 2.62
N PHE A 15 -12.83 -16.36 1.69
CA PHE A 15 -12.70 -15.35 0.63
C PHE A 15 -12.91 -13.91 1.13
N VAL A 16 -13.70 -13.71 2.19
CA VAL A 16 -13.94 -12.36 2.74
C VAL A 16 -12.72 -11.81 3.51
N ALA A 17 -11.89 -12.68 4.09
CA ALA A 17 -10.70 -12.25 4.84
C ALA A 17 -9.55 -11.75 3.96
N CYS A 18 -9.52 -12.11 2.67
CA CYS A 18 -8.47 -11.70 1.73
C CYS A 18 -8.68 -10.32 1.10
N ASN A 19 -9.76 -9.60 1.44
CA ASN A 19 -10.10 -8.34 0.79
C ASN A 19 -9.94 -7.10 1.69
N ASN A 20 -9.16 -7.22 2.77
CA ASN A 20 -8.82 -6.09 3.65
C ASN A 20 -7.66 -5.28 3.06
N SER A 21 -7.91 -4.58 1.95
CA SER A 21 -6.96 -3.65 1.33
C SER A 21 -7.28 -2.19 1.68
N SER A 22 -7.87 -1.93 2.85
CA SER A 22 -7.93 -0.57 3.38
C SER A 22 -6.62 -0.30 4.10
N ASN A 23 -5.60 0.11 3.35
CA ASN A 23 -4.42 0.72 3.93
C ASN A 23 -4.86 2.05 4.57
N GLU A 24 -5.38 2.00 5.80
CA GLU A 24 -5.63 3.19 6.60
C GLU A 24 -4.28 3.72 7.08
N TYR A 25 -3.66 4.56 6.26
CA TYR A 25 -2.47 5.29 6.65
C TYR A 25 -2.87 6.39 7.66
N ILE A 26 -2.06 6.54 8.71
CA ILE A 26 -2.29 7.50 9.77
C ILE A 26 -1.76 8.86 9.33
N ALA A 27 -2.57 9.91 9.46
CA ALA A 27 -2.12 11.27 9.16
C ALA A 27 -0.90 11.66 10.02
N ALA A 28 0.07 12.30 9.40
CA ALA A 28 1.26 12.79 10.09
C ALA A 28 0.92 13.88 11.10
N GLU A 29 1.66 13.92 12.21
CA GLU A 29 1.49 14.93 13.27
C GLU A 29 1.83 16.34 12.76
N ASN A 30 2.86 16.44 11.91
CA ASN A 30 3.34 17.70 11.32
C ASN A 30 4.14 17.44 10.03
N GLY A 31 4.64 18.50 9.40
CA GLY A 31 5.39 18.39 8.14
C GLY A 31 6.71 17.61 8.24
N LEU A 32 7.40 17.65 9.39
CA LEU A 32 8.63 16.86 9.60
C LEU A 32 8.31 15.38 9.72
N ASP A 33 7.20 15.08 10.38
CA ASP A 33 6.66 13.74 10.52
C ASP A 33 6.29 13.14 9.16
N ALA A 34 5.56 13.91 8.34
CA ALA A 34 5.23 13.52 6.98
C ALA A 34 6.48 13.27 6.13
N GLY A 35 7.48 14.15 6.21
CA GLY A 35 8.74 13.96 5.49
C GLY A 35 9.48 12.68 5.89
N ARG A 36 9.50 12.36 7.19
CA ARG A 36 10.11 11.12 7.70
C ARG A 36 9.39 9.88 7.15
N GLU A 37 8.05 9.86 7.22
CA GLU A 37 7.25 8.75 6.72
C GLU A 37 7.34 8.60 5.19
N PHE A 38 7.39 9.71 4.45
CA PHE A 38 7.60 9.72 3.00
C PHE A 38 8.91 9.02 2.62
N ILE A 39 10.03 9.42 3.24
CA ILE A 39 11.35 8.84 2.97
C ILE A 39 11.38 7.37 3.38
N ALA A 40 10.89 7.06 4.59
CA ALA A 40 10.89 5.70 5.11
C ALA A 40 10.11 4.73 4.21
N SER A 41 8.93 5.16 3.73
CA SER A 41 8.07 4.35 2.87
C SER A 41 8.66 4.21 1.46
N SER A 42 9.26 5.28 0.91
CA SER A 42 9.97 5.24 -0.37
C SER A 42 11.13 4.23 -0.35
N ASN A 43 11.91 4.20 0.73
CA ASN A 43 13.03 3.25 0.88
C ASN A 43 12.56 1.80 1.03
N GLN A 44 11.39 1.58 1.63
CA GLN A 44 10.76 0.27 1.74
C GLN A 44 10.07 -0.17 0.44
N GLY A 45 10.01 0.70 -0.56
CA GLY A 45 9.29 0.44 -1.80
C GLY A 45 7.77 0.51 -1.64
N ASP A 46 7.25 1.08 -0.56
CA ASP A 46 5.82 1.35 -0.39
C ASP A 46 5.49 2.75 -0.90
N PHE A 47 5.40 2.87 -2.23
CA PHE A 47 5.13 4.14 -2.90
C PHE A 47 3.68 4.62 -2.72
N SER A 48 2.76 3.70 -2.41
CA SER A 48 1.38 4.06 -2.04
C SER A 48 1.37 4.81 -0.71
N LYS A 49 2.05 4.28 0.31
CA LYS A 49 2.21 4.95 1.61
C LYS A 49 3.05 6.23 1.48
N ALA A 50 4.12 6.22 0.68
CA ALA A 50 4.90 7.44 0.43
C ALA A 50 4.01 8.56 -0.13
N GLY A 51 3.20 8.25 -1.15
CA GLY A 51 2.27 9.20 -1.76
C GLY A 51 1.31 9.81 -0.76
N PHE A 52 0.85 9.06 0.25
CA PHE A 52 -0.04 9.57 1.29
C PHE A 52 0.57 10.72 2.12
N TYR A 53 1.89 10.70 2.37
CA TYR A 53 2.59 11.73 3.14
C TYR A 53 3.13 12.89 2.30
N MET A 54 2.70 12.99 1.04
CA MET A 54 3.14 14.01 0.08
C MET A 54 2.00 14.98 -0.25
N ILE A 55 2.34 16.20 -0.67
CA ILE A 55 1.38 17.14 -1.26
C ILE A 55 0.86 16.55 -2.58
N GLN A 56 -0.47 16.52 -2.73
CA GLN A 56 -1.15 15.91 -3.87
C GLN A 56 -1.25 16.87 -5.07
N ASP A 57 -0.11 17.20 -5.68
CA ASP A 57 -0.07 17.96 -6.93
C ASP A 57 0.52 17.13 -8.10
N PRO A 58 0.19 17.49 -9.35
CA PRO A 58 0.59 16.68 -10.52
C PRO A 58 2.10 16.51 -10.69
N SER A 59 2.90 17.51 -10.30
CA SER A 59 4.36 17.45 -10.43
C SER A 59 4.93 16.41 -9.45
N ASN A 60 4.50 16.49 -8.19
CA ASN A 60 4.93 15.56 -7.15
C ASN A 60 4.50 14.12 -7.44
N ILE A 61 3.28 13.91 -7.94
CA ILE A 61 2.80 12.59 -8.38
C ILE A 61 3.68 12.03 -9.50
N GLY A 62 4.06 12.85 -10.48
CA GLY A 62 4.96 12.43 -11.56
C GLY A 62 6.34 12.02 -11.06
N LEU A 63 6.94 12.81 -10.17
CA LEU A 63 8.24 12.50 -9.56
C LEU A 63 8.20 11.21 -8.74
N LEU A 64 7.12 10.97 -8.00
CA LEU A 64 6.95 9.75 -7.22
C LEU A 64 6.83 8.51 -8.11
N ALA A 65 6.10 8.61 -9.22
CA ALA A 65 5.97 7.53 -10.19
C ALA A 65 7.32 7.19 -10.87
N ASP A 66 8.11 8.20 -11.21
CA ASP A 66 9.47 8.00 -11.74
C ASP A 66 10.39 7.35 -10.69
N ALA A 67 10.29 7.78 -9.44
CA ALA A 67 11.03 7.18 -8.33
C ALA A 67 10.67 5.70 -8.13
N GLU A 68 9.37 5.36 -8.16
CA GLU A 68 8.90 3.97 -8.09
C GLU A 68 9.45 3.14 -9.24
N LYS A 69 9.31 3.63 -10.48
CA LYS A 69 9.81 2.95 -11.66
C LYS A 69 11.31 2.63 -11.55
N ASN A 70 12.10 3.61 -11.11
CA ASN A 70 13.54 3.44 -10.93
C ASN A 70 13.87 2.46 -9.80
N TYR A 71 13.15 2.53 -8.68
CA TYR A 71 13.32 1.62 -7.56
C TYR A 71 13.09 0.16 -8.00
N ARG A 72 12.00 -0.13 -8.72
CA ARG A 72 11.68 -1.47 -9.23
C ARG A 72 12.68 -1.97 -10.26
N ALA A 73 13.16 -1.09 -11.13
CA ALA A 73 14.17 -1.44 -12.13
C ALA A 73 15.51 -1.88 -11.48
N LEU A 74 15.87 -1.28 -10.34
CA LEU A 74 17.08 -1.62 -9.60
C LEU A 74 16.91 -2.81 -8.65
N HIS A 75 15.67 -3.12 -8.23
CA HIS A 75 15.34 -4.21 -7.32
C HIS A 75 14.30 -5.17 -7.92
N PRO A 76 14.63 -5.91 -8.99
CA PRO A 76 13.66 -6.77 -9.70
C PRO A 76 13.17 -7.99 -8.90
N SER A 77 13.78 -8.26 -7.73
CA SER A 77 13.45 -9.38 -6.85
C SER A 77 12.55 -9.00 -5.66
N ILE A 78 12.15 -7.73 -5.54
CA ILE A 78 11.23 -7.20 -4.53
C ILE A 78 9.98 -6.71 -5.24
#